data_AF-A0A6A5H7W1-F1
#
_entry.id   AF-A0A6A5H7W1-F1
#
_cell.length_a   1.000
_cell.length_b   1.000
_cell.length_c   1.000
_cell.angle_alpha   90.00
_cell.angle_beta   90.00
_cell.angle_gamma   90.00
#
_symmetry.space_group_name_H-M   'P 1'
#
loop_
_entity.id
_entity.type
_entity.pdbx_description
1 polymer ?
#
loop_
_entity_poly.entity_id
_entity_poly.type
_entity_poly.pdbx_seq_one_letter_code
_entity_poly.pdbx_strand_id
1 'polypeptide(L)'
;MLYFTIFLLFLLFPSVESNTKIVVVWGVPVEQSALKVNDWNTCITQCLNDVQCVLIQKTATGCSLFHLGSVKTVMKTGKDSGKKVGIKRTLNTCSNGIDPPMFGQSTVSETFVYNGNNYKYNITKIGTTGWSFGFSNTIQCPPDSFLSVRDKNQVCISVQLFPGPNYCKYQADGIKLCQSVGAIGLTGPYNSTEGKIITEIAASKSKKIPSGINGFQNFWIDGDRTGKTTVKVSDPTLNGVEGYDWQTSLTKVDETYSCVYLGTKGQPTSNRYHNIWTECSTLCLDNVQCVLIQKAADGCHLYHLENARTIRKTDRASGGIVGFKRTMDTCPNSDDAPMFGQSSVQETFVYNENNYKYNITKTVTNKTTMWSFGFSNTIQCPSDSFLSVRGKNQVCISVRLFSGPNYCTYQADGIKLCQTIGGIGLTGPFSFTEGEKITKLAAFMSKGTPSGQEGYQNFWIDGNRTGETTVKVSDPTLNGTTGYDWKMSLTKVDETYSCVYLGTNDDYYGKTYIYVCTLYSGAKFCMRGAICRTKPVTYY
;
A
#
# COMPACT_ATOMS: atom_id res chain seq x y z
N MET A 1 -28.04 45.82 -12.61
CA MET A 1 -26.96 45.31 -11.72
C MET A 1 -27.68 44.65 -10.55
N LEU A 2 -27.59 43.35 -10.29
CA LEU A 2 -26.40 42.55 -10.06
C LEU A 2 -26.71 41.08 -10.39
N TYR A 3 -25.86 40.43 -11.19
CA TYR A 3 -25.91 39.00 -11.47
C TYR A 3 -25.28 38.23 -10.30
N PHE A 4 -25.94 37.19 -9.79
CA PHE A 4 -25.35 36.21 -8.87
C PHE A 4 -25.00 34.95 -9.67
N THR A 5 -23.72 34.74 -9.94
CA THR A 5 -23.16 33.51 -10.50
C THR A 5 -22.86 32.53 -9.36
N ILE A 6 -23.57 31.40 -9.34
CA ILE A 6 -23.24 30.24 -8.48
C ILE A 6 -22.15 29.43 -9.19
N PHE A 7 -20.96 29.39 -8.61
CA PHE A 7 -19.83 28.60 -9.09
C PHE A 7 -19.97 27.17 -8.55
N LEU A 8 -20.42 26.23 -9.39
CA LEU A 8 -20.47 24.80 -9.07
C LEU A 8 -19.04 24.23 -9.18
N LEU A 9 -18.41 23.94 -8.05
CA LEU A 9 -17.12 23.27 -7.99
C LEU A 9 -17.33 21.77 -8.22
N PHE A 10 -17.06 21.29 -9.44
CA PHE A 10 -16.99 19.84 -9.73
C PHE A 10 -15.73 19.25 -9.08
N LEU A 11 -15.91 18.54 -7.97
CA LEU A 11 -14.89 17.60 -7.46
C LEU A 11 -14.90 16.35 -8.33
N LEU A 12 -13.95 16.27 -9.26
CA LEU A 12 -13.63 15.04 -9.98
C LEU A 12 -12.84 14.12 -9.05
N PHE A 13 -13.54 13.19 -8.40
CA PHE A 13 -12.89 12.01 -7.84
C PHE A 13 -12.51 11.09 -9.01
N PRO A 14 -11.26 10.59 -9.09
CA PRO A 14 -10.99 9.43 -9.92
C PRO A 14 -11.74 8.25 -9.29
N SER A 15 -12.94 7.98 -9.78
CA SER A 15 -13.64 6.75 -9.45
C SER A 15 -12.81 5.61 -10.04
N VAL A 16 -12.16 4.83 -9.18
CA VAL A 16 -11.91 3.43 -9.51
C VAL A 16 -13.29 2.86 -9.83
N GLU A 17 -13.55 2.51 -11.08
CA GLU A 17 -14.79 1.84 -11.46
C GLU A 17 -14.86 0.53 -10.66
N SER A 18 -15.68 0.53 -9.61
CA SER A 18 -16.08 -0.70 -8.96
C SER A 18 -16.96 -1.46 -9.96
N ASN A 19 -16.45 -2.58 -10.49
CA ASN A 19 -17.23 -3.51 -11.31
C ASN A 19 -18.36 -4.20 -10.52
N THR A 20 -18.57 -3.87 -9.24
CA THR A 20 -19.62 -4.46 -8.40
C THR A 20 -20.94 -3.69 -8.53
N LYS A 21 -22.04 -4.40 -8.79
CA LYS A 21 -23.38 -3.85 -9.06
C LYS A 21 -24.46 -4.62 -8.29
N ILE A 22 -25.58 -3.96 -7.99
CA ILE A 22 -26.78 -4.63 -7.45
C ILE A 22 -27.77 -4.86 -8.59
N VAL A 23 -28.03 -6.12 -8.91
CA VAL A 23 -28.97 -6.51 -9.97
C VAL A 23 -30.35 -6.72 -9.35
N VAL A 24 -31.29 -5.83 -9.66
CA VAL A 24 -32.63 -5.84 -9.09
C VAL A 24 -33.56 -6.74 -9.89
N VAL A 25 -34.17 -7.72 -9.23
CA VAL A 25 -35.12 -8.68 -9.80
C VAL A 25 -36.32 -8.88 -8.89
N TRP A 26 -37.36 -9.55 -9.40
CA TRP A 26 -38.54 -9.92 -8.62
C TRP A 26 -38.29 -11.26 -7.91
N GLY A 27 -38.36 -11.27 -6.57
CA GLY A 27 -38.13 -12.45 -5.78
C GLY A 27 -38.27 -12.28 -4.27
N VAL A 28 -38.12 -13.38 -3.54
CA VAL A 28 -38.21 -13.46 -2.08
C VAL A 28 -37.19 -14.46 -1.53
N PRO A 29 -36.36 -14.10 -0.53
CA PRO A 29 -35.48 -15.04 0.14
C PRO A 29 -36.24 -15.99 1.08
N VAL A 30 -35.78 -17.24 1.19
CA VAL A 30 -36.47 -18.29 1.96
C VAL A 30 -35.87 -18.50 3.38
N GLU A 31 -34.66 -17.97 3.67
CA GLU A 31 -34.05 -18.03 5.01
C GLU A 31 -33.74 -16.61 5.54
N GLN A 32 -33.93 -16.38 6.86
CA GLN A 32 -34.21 -15.05 7.44
C GLN A 32 -33.26 -14.64 8.58
N SER A 33 -31.97 -14.52 8.28
CA SER A 33 -31.08 -13.63 9.04
C SER A 33 -30.80 -12.41 8.18
N ALA A 34 -31.34 -11.25 8.56
CA ALA A 34 -31.16 -10.03 7.79
C ALA A 34 -31.08 -8.78 8.67
N LEU A 35 -30.19 -7.86 8.30
CA LEU A 35 -30.12 -6.52 8.87
C LEU A 35 -31.22 -5.64 8.27
N LYS A 36 -32.00 -4.96 9.11
CA LYS A 36 -33.04 -4.02 8.64
C LYS A 36 -32.42 -2.66 8.33
N VAL A 37 -32.73 -2.11 7.15
CA VAL A 37 -32.30 -0.77 6.74
C VAL A 37 -33.55 0.03 6.36
N ASN A 38 -33.64 1.27 6.84
CA ASN A 38 -34.87 2.08 6.77
C ASN A 38 -35.14 2.70 5.38
N ASP A 39 -34.25 2.51 4.40
CA ASP A 39 -34.43 3.02 3.05
C ASP A 39 -33.82 2.09 2.00
N TRP A 40 -34.48 1.96 0.85
CA TRP A 40 -34.07 1.05 -0.22
C TRP A 40 -32.79 1.51 -0.92
N ASN A 41 -32.62 2.80 -1.17
CA ASN A 41 -31.41 3.31 -1.84
C ASN A 41 -30.21 3.26 -0.89
N THR A 42 -30.43 3.62 0.36
CA THR A 42 -29.46 3.47 1.46
C THR A 42 -29.02 2.02 1.59
N CYS A 43 -29.95 1.07 1.46
CA CYS A 43 -29.66 -0.34 1.47
C CYS A 43 -28.82 -0.82 0.28
N ILE A 44 -29.07 -0.30 -0.93
CA ILE A 44 -28.22 -0.55 -2.10
C ILE A 44 -26.79 -0.05 -1.82
N THR A 45 -26.65 1.18 -1.34
CA THR A 45 -25.34 1.78 -1.03
C THR A 45 -24.62 1.02 0.08
N GLN A 46 -25.31 0.68 1.16
CA GLN A 46 -24.75 -0.12 2.25
C GLN A 46 -24.32 -1.50 1.77
N CYS A 47 -25.15 -2.19 0.98
CA CYS A 47 -24.79 -3.50 0.44
C CYS A 47 -23.61 -3.44 -0.53
N LEU A 48 -23.46 -2.37 -1.32
CA LEU A 48 -22.28 -2.21 -2.18
C LEU A 48 -21.00 -2.02 -1.36
N ASN A 49 -21.06 -1.23 -0.29
CA ASN A 49 -19.93 -0.94 0.60
C ASN A 49 -19.61 -2.07 1.58
N ASP A 50 -20.59 -2.89 1.93
CA ASP A 50 -20.42 -4.05 2.80
C ASP A 50 -19.95 -5.26 1.97
N VAL A 51 -18.69 -5.67 2.20
CA VAL A 51 -18.08 -6.81 1.50
C VAL A 51 -18.80 -8.13 1.81
N GLN A 52 -19.47 -8.24 2.97
CA GLN A 52 -20.19 -9.46 3.35
C GLN A 52 -21.62 -9.50 2.79
N CYS A 53 -22.18 -8.37 2.31
CA CYS A 53 -23.52 -8.35 1.73
C CYS A 53 -23.58 -9.10 0.40
N VAL A 54 -24.56 -10.00 0.25
CA VAL A 54 -24.77 -10.77 -1.00
C VAL A 54 -26.16 -10.52 -1.62
N LEU A 55 -27.14 -10.11 -0.82
CA LEU A 55 -28.53 -9.91 -1.24
C LEU A 55 -29.19 -8.81 -0.40
N ILE A 56 -30.10 -8.05 -1.02
CA ILE A 56 -31.06 -7.18 -0.34
C ILE A 56 -32.50 -7.52 -0.77
N GLN A 57 -33.47 -7.32 0.10
CA GLN A 57 -34.90 -7.49 -0.18
C GLN A 57 -35.64 -6.21 0.16
N LYS A 58 -36.50 -5.72 -0.74
CA LYS A 58 -37.33 -4.54 -0.46
C LYS A 58 -38.45 -4.90 0.52
N THR A 59 -38.63 -4.07 1.54
CA THR A 59 -39.73 -4.18 2.52
C THR A 59 -40.65 -2.95 2.41
N ALA A 60 -41.73 -2.92 3.18
CA ALA A 60 -42.68 -1.80 3.16
C ALA A 60 -42.04 -0.47 3.62
N THR A 61 -41.12 -0.55 4.57
CA THR A 61 -40.50 0.62 5.23
C THR A 61 -39.02 0.79 4.88
N GLY A 62 -38.48 0.04 3.91
CA GLY A 62 -37.05 0.06 3.58
C GLY A 62 -36.57 -1.22 2.90
N CYS A 63 -35.58 -1.89 3.49
CA CYS A 63 -35.07 -3.17 3.02
C CYS A 63 -34.65 -4.11 4.17
N SER A 64 -34.40 -5.37 3.81
CA SER A 64 -33.61 -6.33 4.58
C SER A 64 -32.33 -6.69 3.81
N LEU A 65 -31.18 -6.60 4.48
CA LEU A 65 -29.85 -6.86 3.92
C LEU A 65 -29.32 -8.20 4.46
N PHE A 66 -28.86 -9.07 3.57
CA PHE A 66 -28.42 -10.43 3.89
C PHE A 66 -26.92 -10.56 3.64
N HIS A 67 -26.20 -10.99 4.67
CA HIS A 67 -24.79 -11.32 4.57
C HIS A 67 -24.57 -12.72 3.99
N LEU A 68 -23.33 -13.00 3.64
CA LEU A 68 -22.82 -14.33 3.35
C LEU A 68 -23.32 -15.34 4.41
N GLY A 69 -23.74 -16.52 3.97
CA GLY A 69 -24.26 -17.58 4.84
C GLY A 69 -25.70 -17.36 5.33
N SER A 70 -26.26 -16.16 5.16
CA SER A 70 -27.56 -15.79 5.75
C SER A 70 -28.74 -16.01 4.82
N VAL A 71 -28.48 -16.33 3.55
CA VAL A 71 -29.51 -16.66 2.56
C VAL A 71 -29.08 -17.86 1.73
N LYS A 72 -29.86 -18.95 1.72
CA LYS A 72 -29.56 -20.11 0.87
C LYS A 72 -30.29 -20.10 -0.46
N THR A 73 -31.50 -19.56 -0.51
CA THR A 73 -32.32 -19.56 -1.72
C THR A 73 -33.15 -18.30 -1.83
N VAL A 74 -33.37 -17.88 -3.06
CA VAL A 74 -34.25 -16.79 -3.47
C VAL A 74 -35.23 -17.35 -4.48
N MET A 75 -36.51 -17.32 -4.13
CA MET A 75 -37.61 -17.72 -5.00
C MET A 75 -37.91 -16.58 -5.98
N LYS A 76 -37.93 -16.89 -7.28
CA LYS A 76 -38.29 -15.93 -8.33
C LYS A 76 -39.80 -15.67 -8.27
N THR A 77 -40.20 -14.41 -8.31
CA THR A 77 -41.62 -14.02 -8.32
C THR A 77 -41.96 -13.21 -9.57
N GLY A 78 -43.25 -13.13 -9.90
CA GLY A 78 -43.74 -12.25 -10.96
C GLY A 78 -43.74 -10.78 -10.53
N LYS A 79 -43.75 -9.87 -11.51
CA LYS A 79 -43.88 -8.42 -11.29
C LYS A 79 -45.09 -8.07 -10.43
N ASP A 80 -46.20 -8.78 -10.62
CA ASP A 80 -47.47 -8.56 -9.93
C ASP A 80 -47.39 -8.84 -8.42
N SER A 81 -46.38 -9.58 -7.97
CA SER A 81 -46.15 -9.82 -6.54
C SER A 81 -45.67 -8.58 -5.78
N GLY A 82 -45.10 -7.58 -6.48
CA GLY A 82 -44.49 -6.40 -5.86
C GLY A 82 -43.19 -6.67 -5.08
N LYS A 83 -42.75 -7.93 -4.95
CA LYS A 83 -41.61 -8.34 -4.12
C LYS A 83 -40.29 -8.24 -4.88
N LYS A 84 -39.42 -7.31 -4.47
CA LYS A 84 -38.13 -7.05 -5.12
C LYS A 84 -36.96 -7.51 -4.26
N VAL A 85 -35.95 -8.04 -4.92
CA VAL A 85 -34.63 -8.33 -4.35
C VAL A 85 -33.54 -7.73 -5.21
N GLY A 86 -32.42 -7.35 -4.61
CA GLY A 86 -31.20 -6.95 -5.28
C GLY A 86 -30.11 -7.97 -4.99
N ILE A 87 -29.52 -8.56 -6.02
CA ILE A 87 -28.43 -9.54 -5.89
C ILE A 87 -27.12 -8.84 -6.24
N LYS A 88 -26.13 -8.90 -5.34
CA LYS A 88 -24.81 -8.29 -5.56
C LYS A 88 -24.00 -9.16 -6.52
N ARG A 89 -23.48 -8.53 -7.57
CA ARG A 89 -22.78 -9.16 -8.69
C ARG A 89 -21.57 -8.34 -9.14
N THR A 90 -20.47 -8.98 -9.48
CA THR A 90 -19.35 -8.33 -10.19
C THR A 90 -19.55 -8.45 -11.70
N LEU A 91 -19.85 -7.32 -12.35
CA LEU A 91 -20.23 -7.20 -13.76
C LEU A 91 -19.66 -5.93 -14.39
N ASN A 92 -18.98 -6.04 -15.53
CA ASN A 92 -18.50 -4.88 -16.29
C ASN A 92 -19.67 -4.08 -16.86
N THR A 93 -20.70 -4.74 -17.39
CA THR A 93 -21.92 -4.12 -17.96
C THR A 93 -23.18 -4.89 -17.55
N CYS A 94 -24.31 -4.18 -17.47
CA CYS A 94 -25.61 -4.82 -17.26
C CYS A 94 -26.28 -4.99 -18.63
N SER A 95 -26.26 -6.19 -19.19
CA SER A 95 -26.90 -6.47 -20.47
C SER A 95 -28.42 -6.43 -20.33
N ASN A 96 -29.09 -5.55 -21.09
CA ASN A 96 -30.55 -5.50 -21.14
C ASN A 96 -31.09 -6.78 -21.81
N GLY A 97 -32.15 -7.37 -21.23
CA GLY A 97 -32.94 -8.42 -21.90
C GLY A 97 -32.49 -9.87 -21.73
N ILE A 98 -31.36 -10.14 -21.06
CA ILE A 98 -30.88 -11.51 -20.82
C ILE A 98 -31.13 -11.88 -19.35
N ASP A 99 -32.05 -12.82 -19.08
CA ASP A 99 -32.45 -13.40 -17.79
C ASP A 99 -31.68 -12.92 -16.54
N PRO A 100 -31.99 -11.73 -15.99
CA PRO A 100 -31.34 -11.24 -14.78
C PRO A 100 -31.75 -12.10 -13.57
N PRO A 101 -30.87 -12.25 -12.56
CA PRO A 101 -29.56 -11.64 -12.43
C PRO A 101 -28.47 -12.39 -13.20
N MET A 102 -28.79 -13.52 -13.85
CA MET A 102 -27.79 -14.48 -14.33
C MET A 102 -27.23 -14.14 -15.71
N PHE A 103 -27.94 -13.32 -16.50
CA PHE A 103 -27.53 -12.87 -17.83
C PHE A 103 -27.09 -14.04 -18.74
N GLY A 104 -27.87 -15.13 -18.71
CA GLY A 104 -27.66 -16.31 -19.56
C GLY A 104 -26.79 -17.41 -18.94
N GLN A 105 -26.23 -17.19 -17.74
CA GLN A 105 -25.39 -18.17 -17.05
C GLN A 105 -26.25 -19.08 -16.14
N SER A 106 -25.85 -20.36 -15.99
CA SER A 106 -26.53 -21.29 -15.08
C SER A 106 -26.01 -21.16 -13.64
N THR A 107 -24.74 -20.84 -13.47
CA THR A 107 -24.08 -20.56 -12.19
C THR A 107 -23.08 -19.44 -12.37
N VAL A 108 -22.98 -18.58 -11.36
CA VAL A 108 -22.01 -17.47 -11.30
C VAL A 108 -21.28 -17.53 -9.97
N SER A 109 -20.01 -17.15 -9.96
CA SER A 109 -19.18 -17.12 -8.76
C SER A 109 -18.80 -15.70 -8.44
N GLU A 110 -18.95 -15.33 -7.17
CA GLU A 110 -18.59 -14.02 -6.62
C GLU A 110 -17.52 -14.22 -5.55
N THR A 111 -16.54 -13.32 -5.48
CA THR A 111 -15.43 -13.41 -4.53
C THR A 111 -15.17 -12.07 -3.86
N PHE A 112 -14.85 -12.09 -2.57
CA PHE A 112 -14.47 -10.89 -1.82
C PHE A 112 -13.47 -11.21 -0.70
N VAL A 113 -12.73 -10.20 -0.27
CA VAL A 113 -11.77 -10.30 0.85
C VAL A 113 -12.38 -9.72 2.11
N TYR A 114 -12.34 -10.45 3.22
CA TYR A 114 -12.76 -9.97 4.53
C TYR A 114 -11.83 -10.54 5.61
N ASN A 115 -11.28 -9.67 6.47
CA ASN A 115 -10.30 -10.03 7.51
C ASN A 115 -9.10 -10.85 6.99
N GLY A 116 -8.60 -10.54 5.78
CA GLY A 116 -7.48 -11.26 5.15
C GLY A 116 -7.86 -12.63 4.56
N ASN A 117 -9.11 -13.07 4.71
CA ASN A 117 -9.62 -14.30 4.11
C ASN A 117 -10.45 -14.00 2.87
N ASN A 118 -10.26 -14.78 1.81
CA ASN A 118 -11.11 -14.68 0.61
C ASN A 118 -12.32 -15.60 0.75
N TYR A 119 -13.50 -15.03 0.62
CA TYR A 119 -14.76 -15.73 0.61
C TYR A 119 -15.24 -15.88 -0.83
N LYS A 120 -15.78 -17.06 -1.16
CA LYS A 120 -16.42 -17.34 -2.44
C LYS A 120 -17.85 -17.80 -2.18
N TYR A 121 -18.77 -17.27 -2.97
CA TYR A 121 -20.11 -17.81 -3.05
C TYR A 121 -20.56 -17.96 -4.49
N ASN A 122 -21.33 -19.00 -4.75
CA ASN A 122 -21.92 -19.26 -6.04
C ASN A 122 -23.40 -18.91 -6.00
N ILE A 123 -23.91 -18.27 -7.04
CA ILE A 123 -25.33 -18.12 -7.27
C ILE A 123 -25.69 -19.07 -8.42
N THR A 124 -26.53 -20.06 -8.16
CA THR A 124 -26.92 -21.09 -9.14
C THR A 124 -28.41 -20.99 -9.41
N LYS A 125 -28.78 -20.90 -10.69
CA LYS A 125 -30.16 -20.89 -11.15
C LYS A 125 -30.83 -22.24 -10.85
N ILE A 126 -31.99 -22.22 -10.20
CA ILE A 126 -32.81 -23.39 -9.92
C ILE A 126 -33.95 -23.40 -10.95
N GLY A 127 -33.72 -23.99 -12.12
CA GLY A 127 -34.72 -24.03 -13.20
C GLY A 127 -35.31 -22.66 -13.51
N THR A 128 -36.64 -22.54 -13.53
CA THR A 128 -37.36 -21.25 -13.67
C THR A 128 -37.82 -20.67 -12.33
N THR A 129 -37.55 -21.34 -11.21
CA THR A 129 -38.21 -21.09 -9.92
C THR A 129 -37.41 -20.18 -8.99
N GLY A 130 -36.11 -19.98 -9.23
CA GLY A 130 -35.30 -19.12 -8.38
C GLY A 130 -33.80 -19.29 -8.54
N TRP A 131 -33.09 -18.91 -7.48
CA TRP A 131 -31.63 -18.97 -7.38
C TRP A 131 -31.23 -19.53 -6.01
N SER A 132 -30.19 -20.36 -5.99
CA SER A 132 -29.55 -20.86 -4.77
C SER A 132 -28.22 -20.17 -4.57
N PHE A 133 -27.83 -19.99 -3.32
CA PHE A 133 -26.55 -19.45 -2.88
C PHE A 133 -25.78 -20.58 -2.23
N GLY A 134 -24.71 -21.00 -2.90
CA GLY A 134 -23.75 -21.99 -2.39
C GLY A 134 -22.56 -21.26 -1.77
N PHE A 135 -22.41 -21.35 -0.45
CA PHE A 135 -21.28 -20.78 0.26
C PHE A 135 -20.20 -21.83 0.43
N SER A 136 -19.03 -21.59 -0.15
CA SER A 136 -17.83 -22.41 0.12
C SER A 136 -16.92 -21.59 1.03
N ASN A 137 -16.78 -22.02 2.29
CA ASN A 137 -15.69 -21.51 3.12
C ASN A 137 -14.36 -21.90 2.47
N THR A 138 -13.54 -20.88 2.23
CA THR A 138 -12.09 -20.87 1.96
C THR A 138 -11.47 -22.14 1.38
N ILE A 139 -10.79 -22.00 0.24
CA ILE A 139 -9.56 -22.77 0.05
C ILE A 139 -8.69 -22.49 1.29
N GLN A 140 -8.62 -23.44 2.21
CA GLN A 140 -7.65 -23.39 3.28
C GLN A 140 -6.32 -23.77 2.68
N CYS A 141 -5.43 -22.79 2.59
CA CYS A 141 -4.08 -23.09 2.17
C CYS A 141 -3.39 -23.93 3.24
N PRO A 142 -2.56 -24.90 2.83
CA PRO A 142 -1.75 -25.65 3.78
C PRO A 142 -0.92 -24.71 4.67
N PRO A 143 -0.53 -25.13 5.88
CA PRO A 143 0.39 -24.37 6.73
C PRO A 143 1.63 -23.90 5.95
N ASP A 144 2.16 -22.73 6.30
CA ASP A 144 3.27 -22.06 5.60
C ASP A 144 3.01 -21.65 4.14
N SER A 145 1.75 -21.69 3.71
CA SER A 145 1.28 -21.13 2.42
C SER A 145 0.38 -19.92 2.66
N PHE A 146 0.31 -19.02 1.68
CA PHE A 146 -0.65 -17.93 1.63
C PHE A 146 -1.56 -18.08 0.41
N LEU A 147 -2.80 -17.61 0.54
CA LEU A 147 -3.77 -17.62 -0.55
C LEU A 147 -3.54 -16.41 -1.45
N SER A 148 -3.48 -16.64 -2.76
CA SER A 148 -3.43 -15.60 -3.78
C SER A 148 -4.52 -15.77 -4.82
N VAL A 149 -4.95 -14.67 -5.43
CA VAL A 149 -6.01 -14.64 -6.44
C VAL A 149 -5.42 -14.21 -7.78
N ARG A 150 -5.53 -15.09 -8.77
CA ARG A 150 -5.05 -14.92 -10.15
C ARG A 150 -6.25 -14.91 -11.07
N ASP A 151 -6.80 -13.72 -11.32
CA ASP A 151 -8.08 -13.55 -12.01
C ASP A 151 -9.21 -14.36 -11.35
N LYS A 152 -9.74 -15.39 -12.02
CA LYS A 152 -10.79 -16.28 -11.48
C LYS A 152 -10.24 -17.46 -10.67
N ASN A 153 -8.93 -17.68 -10.71
CA ASN A 153 -8.26 -18.78 -10.02
C ASN A 153 -7.81 -18.34 -8.63
N GLN A 154 -7.95 -19.23 -7.66
CA GLN A 154 -7.41 -19.06 -6.32
C GLN A 154 -6.33 -20.11 -6.11
N VAL A 155 -5.14 -19.69 -5.72
CA VAL A 155 -3.96 -20.54 -5.58
C VAL A 155 -3.32 -20.38 -4.21
N CYS A 156 -2.73 -21.46 -3.69
CA CYS A 156 -1.95 -21.42 -2.48
C CYS A 156 -0.47 -21.41 -2.83
N ILE A 157 0.23 -20.37 -2.40
CA ILE A 157 1.65 -20.17 -2.68
C ILE A 157 2.41 -20.35 -1.37
N SER A 158 3.47 -21.15 -1.38
CA SER A 158 4.39 -21.23 -0.26
C SER A 158 5.82 -20.99 -0.73
N VAL A 159 6.66 -20.54 0.20
CA VAL A 159 8.09 -20.40 -0.03
C VAL A 159 8.80 -21.47 0.78
N GLN A 160 9.55 -22.35 0.11
CA GLN A 160 10.21 -23.49 0.72
C GLN A 160 11.73 -23.30 0.74
N LEU A 161 12.36 -23.77 1.82
CA LEU A 161 13.82 -23.79 1.97
C LEU A 161 14.32 -25.21 1.76
N PHE A 162 15.45 -25.36 1.09
CA PHE A 162 16.13 -26.66 1.06
C PHE A 162 16.58 -27.04 2.48
N PRO A 163 16.38 -28.30 2.90
CA PRO A 163 16.86 -28.76 4.20
C PRO A 163 18.39 -28.73 4.25
N GLY A 164 18.93 -28.30 5.40
CA GLY A 164 20.38 -28.26 5.63
C GLY A 164 21.03 -29.65 5.67
N PRO A 165 22.37 -29.73 5.54
CA PRO A 165 23.32 -28.62 5.50
C PRO A 165 23.55 -28.02 4.08
N ASN A 166 23.01 -28.64 3.03
CA ASN A 166 23.16 -28.17 1.65
C ASN A 166 21.94 -27.38 1.19
N TYR A 167 21.99 -26.07 1.40
CA TYR A 167 20.86 -25.15 1.18
C TYR A 167 20.73 -24.66 -0.28
N CYS A 168 21.71 -24.92 -1.14
CA CYS A 168 21.68 -24.52 -2.55
C CYS A 168 21.66 -25.76 -3.46
N LYS A 169 20.63 -25.89 -4.29
CA LYS A 169 20.44 -27.01 -5.22
C LYS A 169 19.93 -26.52 -6.58
N TYR A 170 19.82 -27.42 -7.56
CA TYR A 170 19.34 -27.08 -8.90
C TYR A 170 17.81 -26.85 -8.93
N GLN A 171 17.29 -26.17 -9.95
CA GLN A 171 15.86 -25.87 -10.10
C GLN A 171 14.99 -27.15 -10.07
N ALA A 172 15.48 -28.24 -10.68
CA ALA A 172 14.82 -29.54 -10.64
C ALA A 172 14.64 -30.10 -9.22
N ASP A 173 15.57 -29.80 -8.30
CA ASP A 173 15.41 -30.14 -6.88
C ASP A 173 14.39 -29.24 -6.19
N GLY A 174 14.26 -27.98 -6.63
CA GLY A 174 13.22 -27.05 -6.17
C GLY A 174 11.81 -27.54 -6.52
N ILE A 175 11.63 -28.06 -7.73
CA ILE A 175 10.38 -28.72 -8.15
C ILE A 175 10.05 -29.88 -7.20
N LYS A 176 11.02 -30.78 -6.95
CA LYS A 176 10.86 -31.91 -6.03
C LYS A 176 10.55 -31.47 -4.60
N LEU A 177 11.19 -30.39 -4.13
CA LEU A 177 10.96 -29.83 -2.80
C LEU A 177 9.51 -29.34 -2.66
N CYS A 178 9.02 -28.55 -3.61
CA CYS A 178 7.62 -28.10 -3.59
C CYS A 178 6.65 -29.27 -3.67
N GLN A 179 6.92 -30.27 -4.50
CA GLN A 179 6.11 -31.48 -4.59
C GLN A 179 6.09 -32.29 -3.29
N SER A 180 7.20 -32.32 -2.54
CA SER A 180 7.30 -33.06 -1.27
C SER A 180 6.38 -32.54 -0.16
N VAL A 181 5.97 -31.26 -0.23
CA VAL A 181 5.00 -30.64 0.70
C VAL A 181 3.58 -30.60 0.14
N GLY A 182 3.31 -31.37 -0.93
CA GLY A 182 2.01 -31.44 -1.58
C GLY A 182 1.68 -30.27 -2.51
N ALA A 183 2.66 -29.42 -2.86
CA ALA A 183 2.46 -28.40 -3.88
C ALA A 183 2.55 -29.00 -5.30
N ILE A 184 1.94 -28.33 -6.28
CA ILE A 184 1.87 -28.81 -7.67
C ILE A 184 3.26 -28.75 -8.36
N GLY A 185 4.04 -27.72 -8.04
CA GLY A 185 5.36 -27.48 -8.62
C GLY A 185 5.93 -26.13 -8.18
N LEU A 186 6.86 -25.59 -8.97
CA LEU A 186 7.25 -24.19 -8.83
C LEU A 186 6.14 -23.29 -9.38
N THR A 187 6.02 -22.09 -8.81
CA THR A 187 5.18 -21.00 -9.33
C THR A 187 6.04 -19.73 -9.35
N GLY A 188 5.60 -18.72 -10.12
CA GLY A 188 6.10 -17.34 -10.02
C GLY A 188 4.97 -16.35 -9.71
N PRO A 189 5.25 -15.04 -9.81
CA PRO A 189 4.27 -13.98 -9.58
C PRO A 189 3.33 -13.78 -10.78
N TYR A 190 2.03 -13.69 -10.50
CA TYR A 190 0.97 -13.34 -11.47
C TYR A 190 0.95 -11.84 -11.77
N ASN A 191 1.23 -11.00 -10.77
CA ASN A 191 1.36 -9.55 -10.90
C ASN A 191 2.39 -9.02 -9.89
N SER A 192 2.73 -7.73 -10.00
CA SER A 192 3.74 -7.09 -9.15
C SER A 192 3.38 -7.09 -7.66
N THR A 193 2.09 -7.03 -7.30
CA THR A 193 1.64 -7.11 -5.90
C THR A 193 1.88 -8.51 -5.33
N GLU A 194 1.51 -9.57 -6.06
CA GLU A 194 1.81 -10.96 -5.67
C GLU A 194 3.33 -11.17 -5.54
N GLY A 195 4.11 -10.62 -6.47
CA GLY A 195 5.57 -10.68 -6.45
C GLY A 195 6.22 -10.04 -5.21
N LYS A 196 5.71 -8.89 -4.75
CA LYS A 196 6.19 -8.25 -3.51
C LYS A 196 5.95 -9.14 -2.29
N ILE A 197 4.76 -9.74 -2.17
CA ILE A 197 4.41 -10.64 -1.07
C ILE A 197 5.33 -11.87 -1.06
N ILE A 198 5.52 -12.52 -2.22
CA ILE A 198 6.44 -13.66 -2.35
C ILE A 198 7.86 -13.26 -1.89
N THR A 199 8.33 -12.08 -2.32
CA THR A 199 9.66 -11.56 -2.00
C THR A 199 9.84 -11.31 -0.50
N GLU A 200 8.86 -10.70 0.16
CA GLU A 200 8.89 -10.43 1.61
C GLU A 200 8.92 -11.72 2.43
N ILE A 201 8.11 -12.71 2.06
CA ILE A 201 8.09 -14.03 2.70
C ILE A 201 9.43 -14.72 2.50
N ALA A 202 9.97 -14.71 1.28
CA ALA A 202 11.26 -15.31 0.97
C ALA A 202 12.40 -14.65 1.74
N ALA A 203 12.45 -13.32 1.78
CA ALA A 203 13.43 -12.57 2.57
C ALA A 203 13.32 -12.84 4.08
N SER A 204 12.11 -13.02 4.60
CA SER A 204 11.87 -13.42 5.99
C SER A 204 12.39 -14.83 6.30
N LYS A 205 12.16 -15.79 5.39
CA LYS A 205 12.64 -17.17 5.53
C LYS A 205 14.17 -17.26 5.41
N SER A 206 14.81 -16.50 4.53
CA SER A 206 16.28 -16.44 4.41
C SER A 206 16.98 -16.07 5.73
N LYS A 207 16.36 -15.21 6.56
CA LYS A 207 16.92 -14.83 7.89
C LYS A 207 17.01 -16.00 8.88
N LYS A 208 16.31 -17.11 8.64
CA LYS A 208 16.31 -18.30 9.51
C LYS A 208 17.44 -19.28 9.18
N ILE A 209 18.21 -19.04 8.12
CA ILE A 209 19.35 -19.87 7.73
C ILE A 209 20.58 -19.47 8.58
N PRO A 210 21.35 -20.42 9.14
CA PRO A 210 22.52 -20.11 9.98
C PRO A 210 23.53 -19.16 9.31
N SER A 211 24.03 -18.19 10.07
CA SER A 211 25.09 -17.27 9.64
C SER A 211 26.40 -18.03 9.40
N GLY A 212 26.91 -18.00 8.16
CA GLY A 212 28.14 -18.69 7.76
C GLY A 212 28.12 -19.23 6.32
N ILE A 213 26.97 -19.27 5.67
CA ILE A 213 26.85 -19.63 4.25
C ILE A 213 27.14 -18.39 3.41
N ASN A 214 28.39 -18.25 2.95
CA ASN A 214 28.83 -17.13 2.11
C ASN A 214 28.22 -17.23 0.70
N GLY A 215 27.05 -16.62 0.49
CA GLY A 215 26.44 -16.48 -0.84
C GLY A 215 25.04 -15.85 -0.83
N PHE A 216 24.63 -15.29 -1.97
CA PHE A 216 23.26 -14.77 -2.15
C PHE A 216 22.25 -15.91 -2.07
N GLN A 217 21.25 -15.77 -1.19
CA GLN A 217 20.20 -16.76 -1.01
C GLN A 217 19.02 -16.41 -1.91
N ASN A 218 18.98 -17.07 -3.07
CA ASN A 218 17.94 -16.90 -4.07
C ASN A 218 17.00 -18.11 -4.08
N PHE A 219 15.82 -17.93 -4.67
CA PHE A 219 14.78 -18.95 -4.70
C PHE A 219 14.43 -19.29 -6.13
N TRP A 220 14.41 -20.58 -6.49
CA TRP A 220 13.89 -20.99 -7.78
C TRP A 220 12.40 -20.66 -7.87
N ILE A 221 11.99 -20.06 -9.00
CA ILE A 221 10.58 -19.83 -9.33
C ILE A 221 10.28 -20.48 -10.68
N ASP A 222 9.00 -20.55 -11.03
CA ASP A 222 8.58 -21.11 -12.31
C ASP A 222 9.11 -20.27 -13.49
N GLY A 223 9.36 -20.95 -14.60
CA GLY A 223 9.92 -20.33 -15.78
C GLY A 223 11.14 -21.09 -16.30
N ASP A 224 11.01 -21.56 -17.54
CA ASP A 224 12.09 -22.06 -18.37
C ASP A 224 12.19 -21.19 -19.63
N ARG A 225 13.34 -20.58 -19.82
CA ARG A 225 13.64 -19.82 -21.03
C ARG A 225 13.72 -20.78 -22.22
N THR A 226 12.82 -20.58 -23.18
CA THR A 226 12.73 -21.39 -24.41
C THR A 226 13.27 -20.66 -25.63
N GLY A 227 13.67 -19.40 -25.49
CA GLY A 227 14.21 -18.57 -26.56
C GLY A 227 14.79 -17.25 -26.06
N LYS A 228 15.27 -16.41 -26.98
CA LYS A 228 15.94 -15.14 -26.64
C LYS A 228 15.06 -14.14 -25.90
N THR A 229 13.74 -14.23 -26.07
CA THR A 229 12.76 -13.32 -25.45
C THR A 229 11.62 -14.05 -24.75
N THR A 230 11.64 -15.38 -24.73
CA THR A 230 10.49 -16.18 -24.32
C THR A 230 10.85 -17.06 -23.14
N VAL A 231 10.00 -16.98 -22.12
CA VAL A 231 10.01 -17.86 -20.96
C VAL A 231 8.68 -18.60 -20.94
N LYS A 232 8.76 -19.93 -20.85
CA LYS A 232 7.62 -20.81 -20.68
C LYS A 232 7.43 -21.05 -19.19
N VAL A 233 6.26 -20.72 -18.70
CA VAL A 233 5.83 -21.07 -17.34
C VAL A 233 5.07 -22.39 -17.37
N SER A 234 5.24 -23.20 -16.33
CA SER A 234 4.60 -24.51 -16.20
C SER A 234 3.31 -24.44 -15.36
N ASP A 235 3.16 -23.44 -14.49
CA ASP A 235 1.96 -23.17 -13.71
C ASP A 235 0.86 -22.60 -14.63
N PRO A 236 -0.24 -23.34 -14.86
CA PRO A 236 -1.30 -22.94 -15.78
C PRO A 236 -2.13 -21.76 -15.27
N THR A 237 -1.95 -21.34 -14.02
CA THR A 237 -2.66 -20.19 -13.43
C THR A 237 -1.94 -18.87 -13.65
N LEU A 238 -0.73 -18.89 -14.23
CA LEU A 238 0.02 -17.70 -14.60
C LEU A 238 -0.38 -17.18 -15.99
N ASN A 239 -0.51 -15.86 -16.14
CA ASN A 239 -0.66 -15.22 -17.45
C ASN A 239 0.73 -14.95 -18.08
N GLY A 240 1.50 -16.02 -18.28
CA GLY A 240 2.89 -15.90 -18.74
C GLY A 240 3.80 -15.27 -17.68
N VAL A 241 4.60 -14.27 -18.09
CA VAL A 241 5.62 -13.64 -17.22
C VAL A 241 5.33 -12.17 -16.90
N GLU A 242 4.09 -11.71 -17.06
CA GLU A 242 3.71 -10.31 -16.82
C GLU A 242 3.95 -9.86 -15.37
N GLY A 243 3.81 -10.77 -14.40
CA GLY A 243 4.04 -10.44 -12.98
C GLY A 243 5.50 -10.46 -12.56
N TYR A 244 6.43 -10.84 -13.44
CA TYR A 244 7.84 -10.98 -13.12
C TYR A 244 8.54 -9.63 -13.28
N ASP A 245 9.20 -9.18 -12.21
CA ASP A 245 10.03 -7.99 -12.23
C ASP A 245 11.47 -8.37 -12.60
N TRP A 246 11.76 -8.30 -13.91
CA TRP A 246 13.02 -8.78 -14.46
C TRP A 246 14.17 -7.80 -14.18
N GLN A 247 15.15 -8.23 -13.39
CA GLN A 247 16.39 -7.47 -13.19
C GLN A 247 17.22 -7.34 -14.48
N THR A 248 17.12 -8.29 -15.41
CA THR A 248 17.86 -8.28 -16.69
C THR A 248 16.91 -8.65 -17.82
N SER A 249 16.98 -7.89 -18.92
CA SER A 249 16.21 -8.20 -20.13
C SER A 249 16.56 -9.60 -20.64
N LEU A 250 15.53 -10.40 -20.96
CA LEU A 250 15.69 -11.77 -21.49
C LEU A 250 16.60 -11.82 -22.72
N THR A 251 16.65 -10.75 -23.52
CA THR A 251 17.53 -10.65 -24.71
C THR A 251 19.02 -10.61 -24.39
N LYS A 252 19.38 -10.30 -23.14
CA LYS A 252 20.76 -10.10 -22.68
C LYS A 252 21.26 -11.21 -21.78
N VAL A 253 20.41 -12.19 -21.48
CA VAL A 253 20.79 -13.38 -20.72
C VAL A 253 21.55 -14.32 -21.65
N ASP A 254 22.72 -14.81 -21.22
CA ASP A 254 23.51 -15.82 -21.94
C ASP A 254 22.62 -17.01 -22.31
N GLU A 255 22.78 -17.56 -23.52
CA GLU A 255 21.98 -18.68 -24.03
C GLU A 255 22.12 -19.94 -23.15
N THR A 256 23.14 -20.01 -22.29
CA THR A 256 23.35 -21.08 -21.32
C THR A 256 22.46 -21.01 -20.06
N TYR A 257 21.86 -19.86 -19.74
CA TYR A 257 20.94 -19.75 -18.58
C TYR A 257 19.49 -19.94 -19.02
N SER A 258 18.88 -21.03 -18.53
CA SER A 258 17.51 -21.41 -18.85
C SER A 258 16.52 -21.18 -17.71
N CYS A 259 16.94 -21.28 -16.45
CA CYS A 259 16.04 -21.29 -15.28
C CYS A 259 15.83 -19.89 -14.68
N VAL A 260 14.65 -19.65 -14.09
CA VAL A 260 14.29 -18.37 -13.45
C VAL A 260 14.38 -18.48 -11.93
N TYR A 261 14.90 -17.44 -11.27
CA TYR A 261 14.97 -17.34 -9.81
C TYR A 261 14.58 -15.96 -9.30
N LEU A 262 14.15 -15.90 -8.03
CA LEU A 262 13.83 -14.70 -7.26
C LEU A 262 15.01 -14.33 -6.34
N GLY A 263 15.44 -13.07 -6.39
CA GLY A 263 16.47 -12.52 -5.49
C GLY A 263 15.88 -11.91 -4.22
N THR A 264 16.40 -12.25 -3.02
CA THR A 264 15.73 -11.88 -1.73
C THR A 264 16.51 -10.98 -0.78
N LYS A 265 17.83 -10.88 -0.90
CA LYS A 265 18.62 -9.88 -0.17
C LYS A 265 20.02 -9.80 -0.70
N GLY A 266 20.42 -8.59 -1.11
CA GLY A 266 21.81 -8.25 -1.26
C GLY A 266 22.56 -9.10 -2.28
N GLN A 267 22.01 -9.42 -3.46
CA GLN A 267 22.87 -9.15 -4.61
C GLN A 267 23.34 -7.72 -4.37
N PRO A 268 24.66 -7.44 -4.38
CA PRO A 268 25.02 -6.05 -4.41
C PRO A 268 24.20 -5.49 -5.57
N THR A 269 23.46 -4.43 -5.33
CA THR A 269 23.43 -3.36 -6.30
C THR A 269 24.88 -2.89 -6.44
N SER A 270 25.80 -3.77 -6.87
CA SER A 270 27.10 -3.38 -7.34
C SER A 270 26.72 -2.68 -8.61
N ASN A 271 26.75 -1.35 -8.57
CA ASN A 271 27.62 -0.62 -9.48
C ASN A 271 28.29 -1.58 -10.47
N ARG A 272 27.66 -1.86 -11.65
CA ARG A 272 28.10 -2.69 -12.82
C ARG A 272 27.04 -3.75 -13.23
N TYR A 273 26.48 -3.87 -14.45
CA TYR A 273 26.70 -3.38 -15.81
C TYR A 273 25.29 -3.29 -16.46
N HIS A 274 24.80 -2.13 -16.91
CA HIS A 274 23.63 -2.08 -17.82
C HIS A 274 24.13 -1.97 -19.25
N ASN A 275 24.09 -3.07 -20.01
CA ASN A 275 24.93 -3.30 -21.20
C ASN A 275 24.66 -2.40 -22.42
N ILE A 276 23.76 -1.42 -22.37
CA ILE A 276 23.56 -0.46 -23.47
C ILE A 276 23.19 0.91 -22.91
N TRP A 277 23.94 1.95 -23.28
CA TRP A 277 23.71 3.36 -22.91
C TRP A 277 22.24 3.79 -23.04
N THR A 278 21.53 3.31 -24.05
CA THR A 278 20.10 3.60 -24.27
C THR A 278 19.20 3.04 -23.17
N GLU A 279 19.48 1.84 -22.67
CA GLU A 279 18.71 1.25 -21.57
C GLU A 279 18.92 2.03 -20.28
N CYS A 280 20.14 2.49 -20.03
CA CYS A 280 20.46 3.36 -18.90
C CYS A 280 19.71 4.67 -18.94
N SER A 281 19.60 5.29 -20.12
CA SER A 281 18.79 6.49 -20.28
C SER A 281 17.33 6.21 -20.01
N THR A 282 16.76 5.10 -20.52
CA THR A 282 15.37 4.73 -20.26
C THR A 282 15.11 4.48 -18.78
N LEU A 283 15.94 3.66 -18.13
CA LEU A 283 15.84 3.39 -16.69
C LEU A 283 15.98 4.67 -15.85
N CYS A 284 16.88 5.57 -16.24
CA CYS A 284 17.02 6.85 -15.55
C CYS A 284 15.81 7.76 -15.78
N LEU A 285 15.17 7.72 -16.95
CA LEU A 285 13.93 8.47 -17.24
C LEU A 285 12.76 7.92 -16.41
N ASP A 286 12.60 6.60 -16.34
CA ASP A 286 11.53 5.94 -15.59
C ASP A 286 11.72 6.05 -14.07
N ASN A 287 12.97 6.03 -13.61
CA ASN A 287 13.29 6.20 -12.19
C ASN A 287 13.27 7.69 -11.81
N VAL A 288 12.24 8.10 -11.08
CA VAL A 288 12.07 9.50 -10.61
C VAL A 288 13.22 10.01 -9.73
N GLN A 289 13.98 9.12 -9.09
CA GLN A 289 15.12 9.49 -8.25
C GLN A 289 16.45 9.56 -9.01
N CYS A 290 16.53 9.09 -10.26
CA CYS A 290 17.75 9.18 -11.07
C CYS A 290 17.95 10.60 -11.59
N VAL A 291 19.18 11.13 -11.47
CA VAL A 291 19.54 12.49 -11.92
C VAL A 291 20.68 12.50 -12.94
N LEU A 292 21.48 11.45 -13.00
CA LEU A 292 22.65 11.36 -13.86
C LEU A 292 22.94 9.92 -14.26
N ILE A 293 23.43 9.72 -15.47
CA ILE A 293 24.03 8.47 -15.92
C ILE A 293 25.47 8.70 -16.39
N GLN A 294 26.35 7.71 -16.23
CA GLN A 294 27.71 7.71 -16.77
C GLN A 294 27.95 6.46 -17.58
N LYS A 295 28.53 6.58 -18.78
CA LYS A 295 28.92 5.44 -19.59
C LYS A 295 30.20 4.81 -19.02
N ALA A 296 30.19 3.50 -18.87
CA ALA A 296 31.34 2.70 -18.47
C ALA A 296 31.76 1.76 -19.61
N ALA A 297 32.94 1.14 -19.53
CA ALA A 297 33.48 0.18 -20.52
C ALA A 297 32.67 -1.14 -20.69
N ASP A 298 31.45 -1.14 -20.21
CA ASP A 298 30.94 -2.12 -19.26
C ASP A 298 29.41 -1.94 -19.22
N GLY A 299 28.97 -0.69 -19.23
CA GLY A 299 27.59 -0.36 -19.52
C GLY A 299 27.36 1.09 -19.17
N CYS A 300 26.66 1.30 -18.07
CA CYS A 300 26.58 2.60 -17.43
C CYS A 300 26.41 2.48 -15.91
N HIS A 301 26.59 3.61 -15.25
CA HIS A 301 26.19 3.84 -13.87
C HIS A 301 25.00 4.79 -13.84
N LEU A 302 24.01 4.50 -12.99
CA LEU A 302 22.94 5.42 -12.65
C LEU A 302 23.28 6.06 -11.32
N TYR A 303 23.09 7.37 -11.24
CA TYR A 303 23.26 8.13 -10.02
C TYR A 303 21.91 8.70 -9.62
N HIS A 304 21.46 8.26 -8.44
CA HIS A 304 20.28 8.79 -7.79
C HIS A 304 20.60 10.10 -7.04
N LEU A 305 19.57 10.70 -6.49
CA LEU A 305 19.69 11.83 -5.55
C LEU A 305 20.83 11.60 -4.54
N GLU A 306 21.58 12.65 -4.24
CA GLU A 306 22.70 12.68 -3.29
C GLU A 306 23.96 11.86 -3.67
N ASN A 307 23.85 10.92 -4.63
CA ASN A 307 24.97 10.10 -5.10
C ASN A 307 25.86 10.81 -6.13
N ALA A 308 25.28 11.72 -6.93
CA ALA A 308 26.02 12.60 -7.82
C ALA A 308 26.18 13.97 -7.16
N ARG A 309 27.39 14.32 -6.72
CA ARG A 309 27.66 15.65 -6.10
C ARG A 309 28.29 16.61 -7.09
N THR A 310 29.35 16.17 -7.76
CA THR A 310 30.13 16.99 -8.69
C THR A 310 30.59 16.15 -9.88
N ILE A 311 30.64 16.78 -11.05
CA ILE A 311 31.11 16.19 -12.29
C ILE A 311 32.08 17.16 -12.94
N ARG A 312 33.22 16.65 -13.37
CA ARG A 312 34.19 17.41 -14.15
C ARG A 312 33.94 17.17 -15.64
N LYS A 313 33.79 18.23 -16.42
CA LYS A 313 33.77 18.14 -17.89
C LYS A 313 35.14 17.63 -18.38
N THR A 314 35.13 16.54 -19.13
CA THR A 314 36.31 16.03 -19.83
C THR A 314 36.17 16.28 -21.33
N ASP A 315 37.27 16.09 -22.07
CA ASP A 315 37.25 16.16 -23.52
C ASP A 315 36.76 14.84 -24.15
N ARG A 316 36.48 14.87 -25.45
CA ARG A 316 36.06 13.68 -26.21
C ARG A 316 37.14 12.58 -26.21
N ALA A 317 38.43 12.94 -26.13
CA ALA A 317 39.54 11.99 -26.16
C ALA A 317 39.59 11.11 -24.91
N SER A 318 39.09 11.61 -23.77
CA SER A 318 38.96 10.83 -22.53
C SER A 318 37.98 9.65 -22.63
N GLY A 319 37.10 9.62 -23.63
CA GLY A 319 36.08 8.58 -23.80
C GLY A 319 34.96 8.59 -22.76
N GLY A 320 35.00 9.48 -21.76
CA GLY A 320 33.97 9.63 -20.74
C GLY A 320 32.70 10.28 -21.28
N ILE A 321 31.56 9.61 -21.13
CA ILE A 321 30.25 10.14 -21.51
C ILE A 321 29.36 10.14 -20.26
N VAL A 322 28.66 11.25 -20.03
CA VAL A 322 27.67 11.40 -18.97
C VAL A 322 26.37 11.96 -19.55
N GLY A 323 25.24 11.60 -18.97
CA GLY A 323 23.91 12.02 -19.39
C GLY A 323 23.17 12.58 -18.19
N PHE A 324 22.67 13.81 -18.32
CA PHE A 324 21.94 14.49 -17.25
C PHE A 324 20.45 14.31 -17.51
N LYS A 325 19.69 13.96 -16.47
CA LYS A 325 18.24 14.01 -16.55
C LYS A 325 17.80 15.47 -16.42
N ARG A 326 17.01 15.95 -17.39
CA ARG A 326 16.58 17.36 -17.47
C ARG A 326 15.12 17.41 -17.88
N THR A 327 14.35 18.34 -17.32
CA THR A 327 12.96 18.60 -17.72
C THR A 327 12.97 19.61 -18.85
N MET A 328 12.73 19.14 -20.08
CA MET A 328 12.79 19.95 -21.30
C MET A 328 11.82 19.40 -22.35
N ASP A 329 11.27 20.26 -23.20
CA ASP A 329 10.40 19.83 -24.30
C ASP A 329 11.17 19.15 -25.44
N THR A 330 12.41 19.59 -25.69
CA THR A 330 13.31 19.03 -26.70
C THR A 330 14.75 19.03 -26.20
N CYS A 331 15.60 18.16 -26.76
CA CYS A 331 17.04 18.13 -26.48
C CYS A 331 17.80 18.90 -27.57
N PRO A 332 18.30 20.12 -27.29
CA PRO A 332 19.03 20.89 -28.30
C PRO A 332 20.37 20.24 -28.64
N ASN A 333 20.74 20.21 -29.91
CA ASN A 333 22.12 19.92 -30.32
C ASN A 333 22.99 21.15 -30.04
N SER A 334 23.77 21.12 -28.95
CA SER A 334 24.61 22.24 -28.51
C SER A 334 25.89 21.75 -27.83
N ASP A 335 27.00 22.47 -28.05
CA ASP A 335 28.29 22.23 -27.39
C ASP A 335 28.30 22.60 -25.90
N ASP A 336 27.26 23.31 -25.44
CA ASP A 336 27.07 23.69 -24.04
C ASP A 336 26.11 22.76 -23.27
N ALA A 337 25.88 21.53 -23.76
CA ALA A 337 25.21 20.52 -22.96
C ALA A 337 25.95 20.26 -21.62
N PRO A 338 25.25 20.01 -20.51
CA PRO A 338 23.78 19.91 -20.36
C PRO A 338 23.10 21.26 -20.08
N MET A 339 23.82 22.38 -20.09
CA MET A 339 23.34 23.64 -19.54
C MET A 339 22.70 24.57 -20.57
N PHE A 340 23.03 24.40 -21.85
CA PHE A 340 22.40 25.11 -22.97
C PHE A 340 22.37 26.64 -22.78
N GLY A 341 23.49 27.22 -22.33
CA GLY A 341 23.63 28.65 -22.07
C GLY A 341 23.31 29.10 -20.64
N GLN A 342 22.80 28.21 -19.78
CA GLN A 342 22.41 28.55 -18.40
C GLN A 342 23.57 28.34 -17.41
N SER A 343 23.67 29.17 -16.36
CA SER A 343 24.65 28.98 -15.28
C SER A 343 24.14 28.08 -14.15
N SER A 344 22.82 28.00 -13.98
CA SER A 344 22.15 27.12 -13.03
C SER A 344 20.77 26.73 -13.54
N VAL A 345 20.36 25.49 -13.29
CA VAL A 345 19.02 24.98 -13.62
C VAL A 345 18.42 24.30 -12.41
N GLN A 346 17.12 24.48 -12.19
CA GLN A 346 16.35 23.78 -11.18
C GLN A 346 15.47 22.72 -11.83
N GLU A 347 15.48 21.53 -11.26
CA GLU A 347 14.67 20.40 -11.67
C GLU A 347 13.74 20.01 -10.52
N THR A 348 12.50 19.63 -10.85
CA THR A 348 11.48 19.23 -9.88
C THR A 348 10.81 17.93 -10.27
N PHE A 349 10.45 17.09 -9.29
CA PHE A 349 9.67 15.88 -9.55
C PHE A 349 8.82 15.51 -8.33
N VAL A 350 7.76 14.74 -8.56
CA VAL A 350 6.85 14.25 -7.52
C VAL A 350 7.13 12.77 -7.26
N TYR A 351 7.34 12.41 -5.99
CA TYR A 351 7.42 11.01 -5.57
C TYR A 351 6.72 10.84 -4.22
N ASN A 352 5.79 9.89 -4.12
CA ASN A 352 4.95 9.68 -2.93
C ASN A 352 4.30 10.99 -2.43
N GLU A 353 3.65 11.75 -3.32
CA GLU A 353 2.98 13.04 -3.02
C GLU A 353 3.91 14.16 -2.51
N ASN A 354 5.23 13.95 -2.51
CA ASN A 354 6.21 14.95 -2.09
C ASN A 354 6.90 15.56 -3.31
N ASN A 355 7.10 16.87 -3.28
CA ASN A 355 7.83 17.61 -4.32
C ASN A 355 9.32 17.64 -3.97
N TYR A 356 10.13 17.02 -4.80
CA TYR A 356 11.57 17.03 -4.71
C TYR A 356 12.12 18.10 -5.64
N LYS A 357 13.22 18.73 -5.23
CA LYS A 357 13.92 19.73 -6.04
C LYS A 357 15.43 19.54 -5.95
N TYR A 358 16.11 19.68 -7.07
CA TYR A 358 17.56 19.75 -7.11
C TYR A 358 18.01 20.78 -8.14
N ASN A 359 19.15 21.41 -7.88
CA ASN A 359 19.77 22.38 -8.78
C ASN A 359 21.02 21.79 -9.42
N ILE A 360 21.24 22.03 -10.71
CA ILE A 360 22.48 21.76 -11.42
C ILE A 360 23.16 23.11 -11.67
N THR A 361 24.35 23.32 -11.11
CA THR A 361 25.10 24.57 -11.26
C THR A 361 26.40 24.34 -12.00
N LYS A 362 26.70 25.20 -12.98
CA LYS A 362 27.94 25.18 -13.76
C LYS A 362 28.94 26.17 -13.19
N THR A 363 30.16 25.74 -12.93
CA THR A 363 31.27 26.59 -12.49
C THR A 363 32.46 26.39 -13.40
N VAL A 364 33.11 27.48 -13.81
CA VAL A 364 34.32 27.44 -14.64
C VAL A 364 35.48 28.07 -13.85
N THR A 365 36.50 27.27 -13.55
CA THR A 365 37.69 27.73 -12.81
C THR A 365 38.94 27.21 -13.52
N ASN A 366 39.90 28.08 -13.83
CA ASN A 366 41.14 27.73 -14.53
C ASN A 366 40.90 26.87 -15.79
N LYS A 367 39.96 27.29 -16.65
CA LYS A 367 39.53 26.57 -17.87
C LYS A 367 38.93 25.17 -17.65
N THR A 368 38.71 24.76 -16.39
CA THR A 368 38.02 23.52 -16.03
C THR A 368 36.56 23.83 -15.74
N THR A 369 35.64 23.13 -16.42
CA THR A 369 34.20 23.22 -16.17
C THR A 369 33.78 22.10 -15.21
N MET A 370 33.09 22.48 -14.13
CA MET A 370 32.49 21.60 -13.16
C MET A 370 30.97 21.80 -13.16
N TRP A 371 30.22 20.70 -13.01
CA TRP A 371 28.80 20.74 -12.71
C TRP A 371 28.56 20.18 -11.31
N SER A 372 27.80 20.90 -10.50
CA SER A 372 27.51 20.54 -9.12
C SER A 372 26.00 20.34 -8.93
N PHE A 373 25.62 19.31 -8.19
CA PHE A 373 24.23 19.06 -7.83
C PHE A 373 23.99 19.55 -6.40
N GLY A 374 23.09 20.53 -6.28
CA GLY A 374 22.58 21.00 -5.00
C GLY A 374 21.20 20.40 -4.74
N PHE A 375 21.15 19.35 -3.91
CA PHE A 375 19.88 18.78 -3.47
C PHE A 375 19.32 19.63 -2.33
N SER A 376 18.06 20.05 -2.44
CA SER A 376 17.30 20.59 -1.30
C SER A 376 16.44 19.45 -0.76
N ASN A 377 16.99 18.78 0.26
CA ASN A 377 16.61 17.45 0.76
C ASN A 377 15.10 17.24 1.00
N THR A 378 14.62 16.02 0.74
CA THR A 378 13.65 15.41 1.64
C THR A 378 14.30 14.23 2.38
N ILE A 379 14.16 14.18 3.70
CA ILE A 379 14.59 13.04 4.51
C ILE A 379 13.77 11.78 4.15
N GLN A 380 14.38 10.59 4.18
CA GLN A 380 13.67 9.32 3.97
C GLN A 380 13.17 8.75 5.30
N CYS A 381 11.92 8.28 5.34
CA CYS A 381 11.32 7.74 6.56
C CYS A 381 11.34 6.21 6.61
N PRO A 382 11.41 5.62 7.83
CA PRO A 382 11.21 4.18 8.03
C PRO A 382 9.88 3.70 7.46
N SER A 383 9.77 2.41 7.14
CA SER A 383 8.57 1.82 6.50
C SER A 383 7.29 1.90 7.35
N ASP A 384 7.41 2.06 8.66
CA ASP A 384 6.32 2.26 9.61
C ASP A 384 6.00 3.74 9.86
N SER A 385 6.66 4.65 9.14
CA SER A 385 6.54 6.10 9.27
C SER A 385 6.23 6.77 7.93
N PHE A 386 5.62 7.94 7.97
CA PHE A 386 5.44 8.81 6.81
C PHE A 386 6.19 10.14 6.99
N LEU A 387 6.60 10.74 5.87
CA LEU A 387 7.25 12.05 5.84
C LEU A 387 6.22 13.16 6.07
N SER A 388 6.55 14.12 6.93
CA SER A 388 5.82 15.37 7.08
C SER A 388 6.73 16.59 7.08
N VAL A 389 6.22 17.70 6.55
CA VAL A 389 6.93 18.97 6.43
C VAL A 389 6.36 19.99 7.41
N ARG A 390 7.21 20.48 8.31
CA ARG A 390 6.88 21.40 9.41
C ARG A 390 7.67 22.70 9.28
N GLY A 391 7.19 23.61 8.43
CA GLY A 391 7.93 24.81 8.07
C GLY A 391 9.26 24.45 7.40
N LYS A 392 10.39 24.86 8.00
CA LYS A 392 11.74 24.52 7.52
C LYS A 392 12.20 23.11 7.93
N ASN A 393 11.49 22.45 8.83
CA ASN A 393 11.83 21.13 9.32
C ASN A 393 11.09 20.08 8.50
N GLN A 394 11.71 18.92 8.35
CA GLN A 394 11.05 17.72 7.87
C GLN A 394 11.18 16.67 8.95
N VAL A 395 10.14 15.87 9.14
CA VAL A 395 10.09 14.84 10.19
C VAL A 395 9.43 13.57 9.69
N CYS A 396 9.74 12.45 10.34
CA CYS A 396 9.06 11.18 10.12
C CYS A 396 8.09 10.91 11.27
N ILE A 397 6.82 10.65 10.95
CA ILE A 397 5.76 10.42 11.92
C ILE A 397 5.27 8.98 11.78
N SER A 398 5.17 8.26 12.90
CA SER A 398 4.56 6.93 12.98
C SER A 398 3.42 6.92 13.99
N VAL A 399 2.52 5.96 13.80
CA VAL A 399 1.50 5.63 14.79
C VAL A 399 1.86 4.26 15.36
N ARG A 400 2.03 4.18 16.68
CA ARG A 400 2.49 2.96 17.35
C ARG A 400 1.46 2.47 18.34
N LEU A 401 1.22 1.16 18.33
CA LEU A 401 0.23 0.50 19.16
C LEU A 401 0.89 -0.11 20.40
N PHE A 402 0.19 -0.09 21.54
CA PHE A 402 0.59 -0.89 22.70
C PHE A 402 0.44 -2.38 22.40
N SER A 403 1.37 -3.18 22.93
CA SER A 403 1.38 -4.64 22.78
C SER A 403 0.77 -5.31 24.00
N GLY A 404 0.25 -6.53 23.82
CA GLY A 404 -0.38 -7.29 24.90
C GLY A 404 0.59 -7.64 26.03
N PRO A 405 0.09 -7.88 27.26
CA PRO A 405 -1.33 -8.02 27.62
C PRO A 405 -2.08 -6.69 27.85
N ASN A 406 -1.37 -5.57 28.00
CA ASN A 406 -1.95 -4.26 28.29
C ASN A 406 -2.06 -3.41 27.01
N TYR A 407 -3.16 -3.54 26.28
CA TYR A 407 -3.38 -2.81 25.02
C TYR A 407 -3.83 -1.35 25.20
N CYS A 408 -4.20 -0.96 26.43
CA CYS A 408 -4.58 0.39 26.81
C CYS A 408 -3.67 0.85 27.95
N THR A 409 -2.92 1.93 27.77
CA THR A 409 -1.90 2.33 28.77
C THR A 409 -1.83 3.85 28.98
N TYR A 410 -1.04 4.27 29.97
CA TYR A 410 -0.87 5.66 30.39
C TYR A 410 0.05 6.44 29.45
N GLN A 411 0.02 7.78 29.49
CA GLN A 411 0.83 8.60 28.59
C GLN A 411 2.33 8.32 28.73
N ALA A 412 2.81 8.06 29.95
CA ALA A 412 4.20 7.71 30.22
C ALA A 412 4.68 6.48 29.43
N ASP A 413 3.81 5.50 29.21
CA ASP A 413 4.13 4.32 28.40
C ASP A 413 4.05 4.62 26.90
N GLY A 414 3.20 5.57 26.49
CA GLY A 414 3.23 6.15 25.15
C GLY A 414 4.56 6.85 24.84
N ILE A 415 5.09 7.61 25.80
CA ILE A 415 6.43 8.22 25.69
C ILE A 415 7.50 7.15 25.50
N LYS A 416 7.52 6.11 26.36
CA LYS A 416 8.46 5.00 26.24
C LYS A 416 8.34 4.30 24.88
N LEU A 417 7.10 4.03 24.44
CA LEU A 417 6.83 3.42 23.14
C LEU A 417 7.43 4.24 21.99
N CYS A 418 7.28 5.56 22.03
CA CYS A 418 7.85 6.47 21.05
C CYS A 418 9.36 6.69 21.18
N GLN A 419 10.00 6.18 22.24
CA GLN A 419 11.46 6.18 22.41
C GLN A 419 12.10 4.84 22.05
N THR A 420 11.30 3.79 21.83
CA THR A 420 11.81 2.51 21.30
C THR A 420 12.20 2.61 19.83
N ILE A 421 13.11 1.74 19.37
CA ILE A 421 13.50 1.47 17.97
C ILE A 421 13.26 2.65 17.01
N GLY A 422 14.28 3.50 16.83
CA GLY A 422 14.24 4.62 15.88
C GLY A 422 13.27 5.75 16.25
N GLY A 423 12.52 5.65 17.33
CA GLY A 423 11.67 6.70 17.85
C GLY A 423 12.45 7.79 18.59
N ILE A 424 11.91 9.01 18.61
CA ILE A 424 12.48 10.17 19.32
C ILE A 424 11.62 10.55 20.53
N GLY A 425 10.29 10.51 20.39
CA GLY A 425 9.34 10.88 21.44
C GLY A 425 7.93 11.06 20.87
N LEU A 426 6.99 11.43 21.75
CA LEU A 426 5.65 11.82 21.32
C LEU A 426 5.72 13.00 20.35
N THR A 427 4.78 13.04 19.42
CA THR A 427 4.50 14.22 18.59
C THR A 427 3.00 14.45 18.52
N GLY A 428 2.58 15.63 18.07
CA GLY A 428 1.22 15.90 17.63
C GLY A 428 1.19 16.57 16.25
N PRO A 429 0.06 17.15 15.85
CA PRO A 429 -0.09 17.84 14.58
C PRO A 429 0.52 19.26 14.59
N PHE A 430 1.34 19.55 13.58
CA PHE A 430 1.89 20.89 13.29
C PHE A 430 0.88 21.80 12.59
N SER A 431 0.03 21.22 11.73
CA SER A 431 -1.05 21.89 11.00
C SER A 431 -2.30 21.00 10.97
N PHE A 432 -3.47 21.57 10.67
CA PHE A 432 -4.71 20.81 10.53
C PHE A 432 -4.59 19.70 9.47
N THR A 433 -3.95 19.97 8.33
CA THR A 433 -3.73 18.99 7.27
C THR A 433 -2.83 17.84 7.73
N GLU A 434 -1.77 18.13 8.51
CA GLU A 434 -0.95 17.06 9.13
C GLU A 434 -1.81 16.25 10.12
N GLY A 435 -2.65 16.92 10.92
CA GLY A 435 -3.59 16.30 11.86
C GLY A 435 -4.59 15.36 11.20
N GLU A 436 -5.16 15.72 10.06
CA GLU A 436 -6.06 14.82 9.30
C GLU A 436 -5.36 13.54 8.86
N LYS A 437 -4.11 13.64 8.38
CA LYS A 437 -3.31 12.47 7.97
C LYS A 437 -3.01 11.56 9.16
N ILE A 438 -2.56 12.14 10.28
CA ILE A 438 -2.31 11.41 11.53
C ILE A 438 -3.59 10.70 11.99
N THR A 439 -4.72 11.42 11.99
CA THR A 439 -6.03 10.90 12.42
C THR A 439 -6.47 9.71 11.59
N LYS A 440 -6.41 9.80 10.26
CA LYS A 440 -6.82 8.70 9.36
C LYS A 440 -5.99 7.44 9.62
N LEU A 441 -4.67 7.60 9.78
CA LEU A 441 -3.78 6.48 10.07
C LEU A 441 -4.07 5.88 11.47
N ALA A 442 -4.24 6.73 12.48
CA ALA A 442 -4.57 6.29 13.84
C ALA A 442 -5.92 5.57 13.92
N ALA A 443 -6.95 6.09 13.23
CA ALA A 443 -8.26 5.46 13.13
C ALA A 443 -8.24 4.13 12.35
N PHE A 444 -7.36 4.00 11.36
CA PHE A 444 -7.15 2.73 10.68
C PHE A 444 -6.49 1.71 11.62
N MET A 445 -5.43 2.11 12.32
CA MET A 445 -4.68 1.23 13.23
C MET A 445 -5.48 0.83 14.46
N SER A 446 -6.41 1.67 14.95
CA SER A 446 -7.28 1.33 16.09
C SER A 446 -8.23 0.17 15.81
N LYS A 447 -8.52 -0.14 14.54
CA LYS A 447 -9.36 -1.28 14.13
C LYS A 447 -8.64 -2.63 14.28
N GLY A 448 -7.31 -2.65 14.38
CA GLY A 448 -6.52 -3.87 14.60
C GLY A 448 -6.53 -4.37 16.05
N THR A 449 -7.58 -4.07 16.82
CA THR A 449 -7.64 -4.36 18.26
C THR A 449 -8.15 -5.79 18.51
N PRO A 450 -7.54 -6.56 19.43
CA PRO A 450 -8.01 -7.90 19.80
C PRO A 450 -9.46 -7.89 20.31
N SER A 451 -10.21 -8.95 20.00
CA SER A 451 -11.60 -9.14 20.44
C SER A 451 -11.72 -9.09 21.97
N GLY A 452 -12.66 -8.27 22.48
CA GLY A 452 -12.97 -8.17 23.92
C GLY A 452 -12.62 -6.83 24.58
N GLN A 453 -12.01 -5.88 23.87
CA GLN A 453 -11.86 -4.51 24.37
C GLN A 453 -13.02 -3.63 23.94
N GLU A 454 -13.91 -3.33 24.89
CA GLU A 454 -15.00 -2.36 24.72
C GLU A 454 -14.48 -0.93 24.98
N GLY A 455 -14.79 0.02 24.08
CA GLY A 455 -14.53 1.45 24.28
C GLY A 455 -13.85 2.18 23.13
N TYR A 456 -13.93 3.50 23.14
CA TYR A 456 -13.34 4.38 22.13
C TYR A 456 -11.82 4.31 22.11
N GLN A 457 -11.22 3.99 20.96
CA GLN A 457 -9.78 3.84 20.83
C GLN A 457 -9.15 5.20 20.45
N ASN A 458 -8.29 5.73 21.30
CA ASN A 458 -7.65 7.03 21.14
C ASN A 458 -6.13 6.89 21.26
N PHE A 459 -5.39 7.94 20.92
CA PHE A 459 -3.92 7.89 20.90
C PHE A 459 -3.32 9.05 21.68
N TRP A 460 -2.30 8.75 22.48
CA TRP A 460 -1.49 9.78 23.12
C TRP A 460 -0.74 10.59 22.07
N ILE A 461 -0.81 11.90 22.20
CA ILE A 461 0.00 12.84 21.41
C ILE A 461 0.81 13.71 22.35
N ASP A 462 1.79 14.42 21.79
CA ASP A 462 2.60 15.36 22.55
C ASP A 462 1.75 16.50 23.12
N GLY A 463 2.15 17.02 24.27
CA GLY A 463 1.41 18.04 24.99
C GLY A 463 1.17 17.69 26.45
N ASN A 464 1.48 18.66 27.32
CA ASN A 464 1.17 18.65 28.72
C ASN A 464 0.62 20.02 29.13
N ARG A 465 -0.58 20.08 29.69
CA ARG A 465 -1.19 21.31 30.21
C ARG A 465 -0.40 21.79 31.42
N THR A 466 0.07 23.03 31.36
CA THR A 466 0.88 23.65 32.43
C THR A 466 0.18 24.83 33.11
N GLY A 467 -1.03 25.17 32.66
CA GLY A 467 -1.86 26.23 33.22
C GLY A 467 -3.25 26.21 32.60
N GLU A 468 -4.12 27.15 33.01
CA GLU A 468 -5.52 27.18 32.58
C GLU A 468 -5.70 27.20 31.06
N THR A 469 -4.81 27.88 30.35
CA THR A 469 -4.87 28.09 28.89
C THR A 469 -3.59 27.66 28.17
N THR A 470 -2.65 27.02 28.86
CA THR A 470 -1.31 26.74 28.31
C THR A 470 -1.03 25.24 28.24
N VAL A 471 -0.55 24.80 27.08
CA VAL A 471 -0.08 23.44 26.82
C VAL A 471 1.34 23.50 26.29
N LYS A 472 2.24 22.81 26.97
CA LYS A 472 3.65 22.69 26.58
C LYS A 472 3.84 21.42 25.76
N VAL A 473 4.44 21.56 24.59
CA VAL A 473 4.84 20.45 23.72
C VAL A 473 6.33 20.17 23.90
N SER A 474 6.73 18.90 23.82
CA SER A 474 8.11 18.44 23.97
C SER A 474 8.84 18.26 22.63
N ASP A 475 8.12 18.09 21.53
CA ASP A 475 8.64 18.00 20.17
C ASP A 475 9.03 19.41 19.67
N PRO A 476 10.34 19.71 19.52
CA PRO A 476 10.81 21.04 19.11
C PRO A 476 10.47 21.42 17.66
N THR A 477 9.90 20.49 16.88
CA THR A 477 9.47 20.77 15.50
C THR A 477 8.03 21.25 15.42
N LEU A 478 7.30 21.22 16.54
CA LEU A 478 5.96 21.79 16.65
C LEU A 478 6.02 23.30 16.92
N ASN A 479 5.04 24.04 16.40
CA ASN A 479 4.85 25.45 16.72
C ASN A 479 3.79 25.60 17.84
N GLY A 480 4.08 25.02 19.01
CA GLY A 480 3.09 24.89 20.07
C GLY A 480 1.92 23.99 19.65
N THR A 481 0.69 24.41 19.93
CA THR A 481 -0.53 23.63 19.67
C THR A 481 -1.36 24.19 18.50
N THR A 482 -0.75 24.93 17.57
CA THR A 482 -1.47 25.56 16.45
C THR A 482 -2.13 24.57 15.50
N GLY A 483 -1.57 23.36 15.36
CA GLY A 483 -2.15 22.30 14.54
C GLY A 483 -3.19 21.44 15.27
N TYR A 484 -3.46 21.72 16.55
CA TYR A 484 -4.29 20.88 17.41
C TYR A 484 -5.74 21.35 17.27
N ASP A 485 -6.60 20.50 16.74
CA ASP A 485 -8.03 20.77 16.58
C ASP A 485 -8.77 20.47 17.88
N TRP A 486 -8.75 21.42 18.82
CA TRP A 486 -9.33 21.25 20.15
C TRP A 486 -10.85 21.04 20.11
N LYS A 487 -11.33 19.94 20.71
CA LYS A 487 -12.78 19.69 20.83
C LYS A 487 -13.48 20.73 21.70
N MET A 488 -12.80 21.24 22.73
CA MET A 488 -13.33 22.26 23.63
C MET A 488 -12.23 23.22 24.10
N SER A 489 -12.64 24.42 24.55
CA SER A 489 -11.73 25.41 25.15
C SER A 489 -11.02 24.85 26.38
N LEU A 490 -9.73 25.13 26.50
CA LEU A 490 -8.89 24.74 27.64
C LEU A 490 -9.46 25.23 28.98
N THR A 491 -10.07 26.41 29.00
CA THR A 491 -10.72 26.99 30.19
C THR A 491 -11.94 26.22 30.69
N LYS A 492 -12.46 25.28 29.89
CA LYS A 492 -13.62 24.45 30.22
C LYS A 492 -13.23 23.01 30.56
N VAL A 493 -11.93 22.68 30.51
CA VAL A 493 -11.41 21.36 30.87
C VAL A 493 -11.02 21.36 32.34
N ASP A 494 -11.37 20.29 33.05
CA ASP A 494 -10.98 20.04 34.44
C ASP A 494 -9.48 20.31 34.66
N GLU A 495 -9.15 21.06 35.71
CA GLU A 495 -7.77 21.47 36.01
C GLU A 495 -6.86 20.29 36.37
N THR A 496 -7.43 19.15 36.78
CA THR A 496 -6.68 17.92 37.05
C THR A 496 -6.22 17.22 35.76
N TYR A 497 -6.79 17.58 34.60
CA TYR A 497 -6.44 16.97 33.33
C TYR A 497 -5.25 17.70 32.70
N SER A 498 -4.25 16.92 32.29
CA SER A 498 -2.94 17.45 31.89
C SER A 498 -2.41 16.86 30.59
N CYS A 499 -2.69 15.60 30.27
CA CYS A 499 -2.16 14.93 29.10
C CYS A 499 -3.05 15.07 27.87
N VAL A 500 -2.44 15.15 26.69
CA VAL A 500 -3.18 15.37 25.43
C VAL A 500 -3.35 14.09 24.64
N TYR A 501 -4.54 13.85 24.10
CA TYR A 501 -4.83 12.75 23.19
C TYR A 501 -5.54 13.19 21.91
N LEU A 502 -5.38 12.38 20.87
CA LEU A 502 -6.10 12.48 19.61
C LEU A 502 -7.26 11.47 19.57
N GLY A 503 -8.47 11.98 19.33
CA GLY A 503 -9.66 11.15 19.18
C GLY A 503 -9.75 10.50 17.81
N THR A 504 -10.12 9.22 17.76
CA THR A 504 -10.29 8.49 16.49
C THR A 504 -11.70 7.92 16.27
N ASN A 505 -12.67 8.29 17.11
CA ASN A 505 -14.04 7.81 16.99
C ASN A 505 -15.09 8.90 17.31
N ASP A 506 -16.29 8.74 16.74
CA ASP A 506 -17.49 9.55 16.92
C ASP A 506 -17.21 11.07 16.89
N ASP A 507 -17.79 11.81 17.84
CA ASP A 507 -17.70 13.26 18.02
C ASP A 507 -16.28 13.78 18.28
N TYR A 508 -15.32 12.88 18.52
CA TYR A 508 -13.92 13.20 18.80
C TYR A 508 -13.01 12.88 17.61
N TYR A 509 -13.54 12.38 16.49
CA TYR A 509 -12.73 12.03 15.32
C TYR A 509 -11.91 13.24 14.82
N GLY A 510 -10.58 13.11 14.87
CA GLY A 510 -9.64 14.16 14.48
C GLY A 510 -9.54 15.32 15.46
N LYS A 511 -10.29 15.27 16.57
CA LYS A 511 -10.25 16.29 17.61
C LYS A 511 -9.22 15.93 18.68
N THR A 512 -8.65 16.98 19.24
CA THR A 512 -7.68 16.91 20.33
C THR A 512 -8.35 17.27 21.65
N TYR A 513 -7.97 16.57 22.72
CA TYR A 513 -8.54 16.77 24.05
C TYR A 513 -7.49 16.58 25.13
N ILE A 514 -7.70 17.21 26.29
CA ILE A 514 -6.87 17.04 27.48
C ILE A 514 -7.58 16.13 28.46
N TYR A 515 -6.86 15.16 28.99
CA TYR A 515 -7.35 14.19 29.95
C TYR A 515 -6.35 13.94 31.06
N VAL A 516 -6.74 13.18 32.08
CA VAL A 516 -5.78 12.66 33.04
C VAL A 516 -4.72 11.82 32.32
N CYS A 517 -3.48 11.91 32.80
CA CYS A 517 -2.36 11.14 32.25
C CYS A 517 -2.44 9.64 32.55
N THR A 518 -3.34 9.26 33.45
CA THR A 518 -3.64 7.90 33.88
C THR A 518 -4.99 7.44 33.30
N LEU A 519 -5.22 6.12 33.27
CA LEU A 519 -6.51 5.54 32.90
C LEU A 519 -7.24 5.15 34.18
N TYR A 520 -8.46 5.63 34.37
CA TYR A 520 -9.35 5.16 35.43
C TYR A 520 -10.00 3.84 35.01
N SER A 521 -10.08 2.89 35.94
CA SER A 521 -10.85 1.66 35.75
C SER A 521 -12.31 2.01 35.47
N GLY A 522 -12.84 1.59 34.32
CA GLY A 522 -14.22 1.86 33.89
C GLY A 522 -14.41 3.01 32.90
N ALA A 523 -13.33 3.64 32.41
CA ALA A 523 -13.43 4.62 31.34
C ALA A 523 -13.98 3.97 30.05
N LYS A 524 -14.97 4.60 29.41
CA LYS A 524 -15.55 4.16 28.12
C LYS A 524 -14.59 4.30 26.93
N PHE A 525 -13.32 4.62 27.17
CA PHE A 525 -12.31 4.82 26.14
C PHE A 525 -10.94 4.30 26.56
N CYS A 526 -10.19 3.86 25.57
CA CYS A 526 -8.89 3.22 25.64
C CYS A 526 -7.86 4.09 24.93
N MET A 527 -6.69 4.27 25.54
CA MET A 527 -5.53 4.85 24.86
C MET A 527 -4.74 3.71 24.23
N ARG A 528 -5.02 3.44 22.96
CA ARG A 528 -4.57 2.26 22.22
C ARG A 528 -3.10 2.31 21.81
N GLY A 529 -2.53 3.51 21.79
CA GLY A 529 -1.19 3.75 21.32
C GLY A 529 -0.75 5.19 21.46
N ALA A 530 0.29 5.54 20.71
CA ALA A 530 0.90 6.86 20.71
C ALA A 530 1.30 7.30 19.29
N ILE A 531 1.30 8.61 19.06
CA ILE A 531 1.82 9.21 17.83
C ILE A 531 3.26 9.64 18.07
N CYS A 532 4.17 9.12 17.26
CA CYS A 532 5.60 9.19 17.53
C CYS A 532 6.37 9.91 16.42
N ARG A 533 7.30 10.78 16.80
CA ARG A 533 8.34 11.26 15.89
C ARG A 533 9.45 10.22 15.82
N THR A 534 9.92 9.93 14.62
CA THR A 534 10.96 8.91 14.36
C THR A 534 12.15 9.51 13.61
N LYS A 535 13.31 8.86 13.76
CA LYS A 535 14.54 9.22 13.05
C LYS A 535 14.40 8.85 11.58
N PRO A 536 14.91 9.71 10.67
CA PRO A 536 15.06 9.34 9.27
C PRO A 536 15.96 8.13 9.07
N VAL A 537 15.79 7.45 7.95
CA VAL A 537 16.72 6.41 7.48
C VAL A 537 17.96 7.11 6.97
N THR A 538 19.07 6.99 7.70
CA THR A 538 20.40 7.35 7.23
C THR A 538 21.02 6.11 6.58
N TYR A 539 21.17 6.10 5.26
CA TYR A 539 22.08 5.18 4.59
C TYR A 539 23.50 5.71 4.83
N TYR A 540 24.30 4.97 5.60
CA TYR A 540 25.74 5.19 5.71
C TYR A 540 26.47 4.30 4.71
#